data_AF-A0A250FRR3-F1
#
_entry.id   AF-A0A250FRR3-F1
#
_cell.length_a   1.000
_cell.length_b   1.000
_cell.length_c   1.000
_cell.angle_alpha   90.00
_cell.angle_beta   90.00
_cell.angle_gamma   90.00
#
_symmetry.space_group_name_H-M   'P 1'
#
loop_
_entity.id
_entity.type
_entity.pdbx_description
1 polymer ?
#
loop_
_entity_poly.entity_id
_entity_poly.type
_entity_poly.pdbx_seq_one_letter_code
_entity_poly.pdbx_strand_id
1 'polypeptide(L)'
;MSIRAFSIQKKEHLWEFSLASFGKWKNSWDEERYFKVYKLIGIYNNILWAFIEIGGFIGLDIETGELKYRIPEYHQAIGKTSTSSYDDSKGFFRSDYLLNSEKGKILGLAVDVFIEIDLNQAPPFVTQYGLQEEFEKYNIKKANDTAGSYVVQDNLLYFYLAEKLKFGILDINTKEIIYISEPIAVVERDDSFTRLRDLKVSENKVYILDSNHTLHIFEREE
;
A
#
# COMPACT_ATOMS: atom_id res chain seq x y z
N MET A 1 -8.21 20.91 -2.13
CA MET A 1 -8.86 19.64 -2.50
C MET A 1 -9.76 19.23 -1.34
N SER A 2 -10.90 18.60 -1.62
CA SER A 2 -11.83 18.15 -0.58
C SER A 2 -12.32 16.73 -0.85
N ILE A 3 -12.73 16.04 0.22
CA ILE A 3 -13.49 14.79 0.16
C ILE A 3 -14.95 15.15 0.38
N ARG A 4 -15.83 14.66 -0.49
CA ARG A 4 -17.26 14.97 -0.47
C ARG A 4 -18.07 13.69 -0.48
N ALA A 5 -19.12 13.64 0.32
CA ALA A 5 -20.11 12.59 0.27
C ALA A 5 -21.41 13.09 -0.36
N PHE A 6 -22.02 12.23 -1.17
CA PHE A 6 -23.31 12.48 -1.82
C PHE A 6 -24.20 11.27 -1.63
N SER A 7 -25.49 11.51 -1.36
CA SER A 7 -26.48 10.46 -1.41
C SER A 7 -26.82 10.14 -2.86
N ILE A 8 -26.60 8.90 -3.28
CA ILE A 8 -27.00 8.45 -4.63
C ILE A 8 -28.54 8.46 -4.75
N GLN A 9 -29.25 8.01 -3.71
CA GLN A 9 -30.71 7.89 -3.73
C GLN A 9 -31.39 9.26 -3.72
N LYS A 10 -30.96 10.14 -2.81
CA LYS A 10 -31.55 11.48 -2.64
C LYS A 10 -30.95 12.52 -3.59
N LYS A 11 -29.83 12.20 -4.26
CA LYS A 11 -29.07 13.09 -5.15
C LYS A 11 -28.66 14.41 -4.48
N GLU A 12 -28.34 14.34 -3.18
CA GLU A 12 -27.98 15.50 -2.36
C GLU A 12 -26.55 15.38 -1.84
N HIS A 13 -25.94 16.54 -1.61
CA HIS A 13 -24.66 16.65 -0.90
C HIS A 13 -24.88 16.40 0.58
N LEU A 14 -24.09 15.50 1.17
CA LEU A 14 -24.19 15.14 2.59
C LEU A 14 -23.21 15.98 3.42
N TRP A 15 -21.92 15.89 3.10
CA TRP A 15 -20.87 16.61 3.81
C TRP A 15 -19.63 16.80 2.93
N GLU A 16 -18.80 17.77 3.30
CA GLU A 16 -17.52 18.07 2.67
C GLU A 16 -16.44 18.26 3.74
N PHE A 17 -15.32 17.54 3.58
CA PHE A 17 -14.10 17.77 4.34
C PHE A 17 -13.03 18.40 3.45
N SER A 18 -12.61 19.63 3.78
CA SER A 18 -11.56 20.34 3.05
C SER A 18 -10.18 20.04 3.61
N LEU A 19 -9.28 19.50 2.77
CA LEU A 19 -7.87 19.32 3.15
C LEU A 19 -7.11 20.65 3.30
N ALA A 20 -7.70 21.78 2.86
CA ALA A 20 -7.11 23.09 3.11
C ALA A 20 -7.03 23.44 4.60
N SER A 21 -7.83 22.76 5.45
CA SER A 21 -7.75 22.86 6.91
C SER A 21 -6.37 22.46 7.47
N PHE A 22 -5.59 21.66 6.74
CA PHE A 22 -4.22 21.29 7.11
C PHE A 22 -3.17 22.30 6.65
N GLY A 23 -3.57 23.40 5.99
CA GLY A 23 -2.67 24.39 5.43
C GLY A 23 -1.96 23.88 4.17
N LYS A 24 -0.72 24.34 3.99
CA LYS A 24 0.14 23.99 2.86
C LYS A 24 1.43 23.34 3.38
N TRP A 25 2.04 22.51 2.54
CA TRP A 25 3.38 21.95 2.77
C TRP A 25 4.33 22.43 1.68
N LYS A 26 5.63 22.46 1.96
CA LYS A 26 6.66 22.87 1.01
C LYS A 26 7.31 21.63 0.39
N ASN A 27 7.41 21.60 -0.94
CA ASN A 27 8.14 20.53 -1.62
C ASN A 27 9.65 20.75 -1.58
N SER A 28 10.42 19.83 -2.17
CA SER A 28 11.88 19.92 -2.26
C SER A 28 12.39 21.14 -3.05
N TRP A 29 11.50 21.87 -3.74
CA TRP A 29 11.78 23.11 -4.48
C TRP A 29 11.26 24.36 -3.75
N ASP A 30 10.93 24.23 -2.46
CA ASP A 30 10.34 25.27 -1.60
C ASP A 30 8.97 25.82 -2.05
N GLU A 31 8.31 25.15 -2.99
CA GLU A 31 6.98 25.55 -3.46
C GLU A 31 5.90 25.11 -2.49
N GLU A 32 5.00 26.03 -2.14
CA GLU A 32 3.83 25.70 -1.33
C GLU A 32 2.80 24.91 -2.13
N ARG A 33 2.43 23.74 -1.61
CA ARG A 33 1.43 22.84 -2.18
C ARG A 33 0.34 22.56 -1.15
N TYR A 34 -0.90 22.45 -1.61
CA TYR A 34 -1.99 21.93 -0.78
C TYR A 34 -1.88 20.40 -0.69
N PHE A 35 -2.34 19.85 0.43
CA PHE A 35 -2.54 18.41 0.56
C PHE A 35 -3.55 17.90 -0.47
N LYS A 36 -3.30 16.68 -0.96
CA LYS A 36 -4.16 15.98 -1.90
C LYS A 36 -4.50 14.60 -1.36
N VAL A 37 -5.64 14.07 -1.75
CA VAL A 37 -5.97 12.66 -1.51
C VAL A 37 -5.21 11.84 -2.51
N TYR A 38 -4.37 10.91 -2.03
CA TYR A 38 -3.69 9.96 -2.89
C TYR A 38 -4.57 8.75 -3.18
N LYS A 39 -5.19 8.19 -2.12
CA LYS A 39 -6.03 6.99 -2.24
C LYS A 39 -7.09 6.98 -1.14
N LEU A 40 -8.32 6.63 -1.50
CA LEU A 40 -9.33 6.21 -0.52
C LEU A 40 -9.06 4.75 -0.17
N ILE A 41 -8.92 4.44 1.11
CA ILE A 41 -8.45 3.14 1.58
C ILE A 41 -9.62 2.20 1.86
N GLY A 42 -10.68 2.73 2.46
CA GLY A 42 -11.89 1.98 2.77
C GLY A 42 -12.57 2.51 4.02
N ILE A 43 -13.63 1.81 4.43
CA ILE A 43 -14.41 2.15 5.63
C ILE A 43 -14.21 1.03 6.65
N TYR A 44 -13.87 1.40 7.88
CA TYR A 44 -13.75 0.49 9.01
C TYR A 44 -14.26 1.18 10.28
N ASN A 45 -15.11 0.50 11.06
CA ASN A 45 -15.75 1.04 12.29
C ASN A 45 -16.34 2.45 12.12
N ASN A 46 -17.14 2.66 11.07
CA ASN A 46 -17.77 3.94 10.71
C ASN A 46 -16.79 5.08 10.34
N ILE A 47 -15.51 4.76 10.14
CA ILE A 47 -14.47 5.71 9.73
C ILE A 47 -14.06 5.44 8.29
N LEU A 48 -14.15 6.47 7.43
CA LEU A 48 -13.53 6.50 6.12
C LEU A 48 -12.04 6.82 6.28
N TRP A 49 -11.19 5.88 5.87
CA TRP A 49 -9.75 6.05 5.83
C TRP A 49 -9.29 6.53 4.46
N ALA A 50 -8.47 7.57 4.45
CA ALA A 50 -7.84 8.09 3.25
C ALA A 50 -6.35 8.32 3.48
N PHE A 51 -5.55 7.93 2.50
CA PHE A 51 -4.13 8.26 2.46
C PHE A 51 -3.95 9.56 1.68
N ILE A 52 -3.29 10.53 2.31
CA ILE A 52 -3.08 11.88 1.78
C ILE A 52 -1.60 12.09 1.45
N GLU A 53 -1.34 12.82 0.37
CA GLU A 53 0.01 13.13 -0.11
C GLU A 53 0.82 13.80 1.01
N ILE A 54 1.88 13.11 1.47
CA ILE A 54 2.88 13.57 2.46
C ILE A 54 2.31 13.81 3.88
N GLY A 55 0.98 13.73 4.05
CA GLY A 55 0.29 13.91 5.32
C GLY A 55 -0.12 12.61 6.02
N GLY A 56 0.29 11.46 5.48
CA GLY A 56 -0.05 10.15 6.04
C GLY A 56 -1.52 9.81 5.89
N PHE A 57 -2.16 9.30 6.94
CA PHE A 57 -3.56 8.88 6.91
C PHE A 57 -4.47 9.85 7.66
N ILE A 58 -5.69 9.99 7.15
CA ILE A 58 -6.80 10.63 7.88
C ILE A 58 -7.95 9.64 8.01
N GLY A 59 -8.63 9.72 9.15
CA GLY A 59 -9.88 9.01 9.42
C GLY A 59 -11.00 10.03 9.58
N LEU A 60 -11.99 9.98 8.69
CA LEU A 60 -13.18 10.82 8.75
C LEU A 60 -14.38 9.97 9.19
N ASP A 61 -15.21 10.50 10.09
CA ASP A 61 -16.51 9.90 10.37
C ASP A 61 -17.35 9.88 9.07
N ILE A 62 -17.82 8.70 8.67
CA ILE A 62 -18.49 8.53 7.36
C ILE A 62 -19.85 9.22 7.28
N GLU A 63 -20.52 9.43 8.41
CA GLU A 63 -21.86 10.03 8.45
C GLU A 63 -21.79 11.56 8.41
N THR A 64 -20.77 12.15 9.04
CA THR A 64 -20.66 13.60 9.27
C THR A 64 -19.54 14.27 8.50
N GLY A 65 -18.52 13.51 8.06
CA GLY A 65 -17.30 14.04 7.47
C GLY A 65 -16.32 14.65 8.48
N GLU A 66 -16.58 14.52 9.78
CA GLU A 66 -15.72 15.06 10.84
C GLU A 66 -14.37 14.31 10.91
N LEU A 67 -13.27 15.05 11.02
CA LEU A 67 -11.95 14.46 11.22
C LEU A 67 -11.82 13.85 12.62
N LYS A 68 -11.72 12.51 12.68
CA LYS A 68 -11.51 11.76 13.94
C LYS A 68 -10.04 11.43 14.18
N TYR A 69 -9.29 11.12 13.12
CA TYR A 69 -7.90 10.70 13.23
C TYR A 69 -7.01 11.36 12.18
N ARG A 70 -5.77 11.67 12.56
CA ARG A 70 -4.70 12.08 11.67
C ARG A 70 -3.42 11.38 12.09
N ILE A 71 -2.78 10.71 11.14
CA ILE A 71 -1.60 9.87 11.34
C ILE A 71 -0.54 10.33 10.34
N PRO A 72 0.32 11.31 10.69
CA PRO A 72 1.31 11.84 9.77
C PRO A 72 2.59 11.00 9.71
N GLU A 73 2.84 10.18 10.73
CA GLU A 73 4.06 9.41 10.90
C GLU A 73 3.82 8.04 11.55
N TYR A 74 4.86 7.21 11.54
CA TYR A 74 4.86 5.93 12.24
C TYR A 74 5.13 6.12 13.74
N HIS A 75 4.62 5.19 14.56
CA HIS A 75 4.85 5.19 16.01
C HIS A 75 6.03 4.30 16.41
N GLN A 76 6.26 3.21 15.67
CA GLN A 76 7.31 2.24 15.96
C GLN A 76 7.96 1.72 14.67
N ALA A 77 9.28 1.53 14.70
CA ALA A 77 10.04 0.84 13.65
C ALA A 77 10.78 -0.38 14.24
N ILE A 78 10.76 -1.50 13.52
CA ILE A 78 11.33 -2.79 13.91
C ILE A 78 12.17 -3.34 12.75
N GLY A 79 13.38 -3.82 13.05
CA GLY A 79 14.28 -4.38 12.04
C GLY A 79 15.11 -3.31 11.30
N LYS A 80 16.08 -3.76 10.50
CA LYS A 80 16.92 -2.88 9.67
C LYS A 80 16.34 -2.73 8.27
N THR A 81 16.49 -1.54 7.71
CA THR A 81 16.15 -1.23 6.33
C THR A 81 17.33 -0.50 5.70
N SER A 82 17.64 -0.81 4.43
CA SER A 82 18.78 -0.17 3.78
C SER A 82 18.40 1.14 3.14
N THR A 83 17.12 1.37 2.83
CA THR A 83 16.66 2.55 2.08
C THR A 83 17.23 3.81 2.73
N SER A 84 18.16 4.44 2.01
CA SER A 84 19.14 5.41 2.52
C SER A 84 18.52 6.77 2.83
N SER A 85 17.20 6.81 2.98
CA SER A 85 16.38 7.95 3.43
C SER A 85 15.79 7.72 4.83
N TYR A 86 16.08 6.59 5.50
CA TYR A 86 15.28 6.09 6.62
C TYR A 86 15.75 6.43 8.03
N ASP A 87 16.95 7.00 8.22
CA ASP A 87 17.35 7.41 9.58
C ASP A 87 16.51 8.61 10.08
N ASP A 88 15.84 9.35 9.19
CA ASP A 88 15.07 10.56 9.53
C ASP A 88 13.67 10.68 8.87
N SER A 89 13.28 9.79 7.94
CA SER A 89 11.98 9.93 7.24
C SER A 89 10.83 9.33 8.05
N LYS A 90 10.32 10.10 9.02
CA LYS A 90 9.10 9.77 9.78
C LYS A 90 7.81 9.64 8.93
N GLY A 91 7.85 9.79 7.61
CA GLY A 91 6.64 9.96 6.78
C GLY A 91 6.37 8.80 5.81
N PHE A 92 5.10 8.44 5.67
CA PHE A 92 4.62 7.36 4.78
C PHE A 92 5.07 7.45 3.32
N PHE A 93 5.36 6.31 2.73
CA PHE A 93 5.69 6.19 1.31
C PHE A 93 4.47 6.28 0.42
N ARG A 94 4.67 6.77 -0.79
CA ARG A 94 3.72 6.63 -1.88
C ARG A 94 3.73 5.18 -2.38
N SER A 95 3.11 4.32 -1.60
CA SER A 95 2.91 2.91 -1.93
C SER A 95 1.44 2.57 -2.03
N ASP A 96 1.15 1.35 -2.45
CA ASP A 96 -0.16 0.79 -2.27
C ASP A 96 -0.39 0.49 -0.79
N TYR A 97 -1.53 0.95 -0.29
CA TYR A 97 -2.07 0.56 1.00
C TYR A 97 -3.43 -0.09 0.79
N LEU A 98 -3.74 -1.09 1.59
CA LEU A 98 -5.02 -1.80 1.56
C LEU A 98 -5.60 -1.96 2.95
N LEU A 99 -6.93 -1.89 3.03
CA LEU A 99 -7.67 -2.19 4.24
C LEU A 99 -7.88 -3.71 4.34
N ASN A 100 -7.33 -4.32 5.37
CA ASN A 100 -7.78 -5.61 5.86
C ASN A 100 -8.89 -5.36 6.89
N SER A 101 -10.13 -5.33 6.42
CA SER A 101 -11.30 -5.03 7.27
C SER A 101 -11.59 -6.13 8.28
N GLU A 102 -11.26 -7.38 7.97
CA GLU A 102 -11.45 -8.52 8.89
C GLU A 102 -10.59 -8.37 10.14
N LYS A 103 -9.35 -7.89 9.97
CA LYS A 103 -8.40 -7.67 11.08
C LYS A 103 -8.42 -6.26 11.64
N GLY A 104 -9.13 -5.33 11.01
CA GLY A 104 -9.09 -3.91 11.37
C GLY A 104 -7.70 -3.31 11.20
N LYS A 105 -7.02 -3.61 10.09
CA LYS A 105 -5.67 -3.12 9.81
C LYS A 105 -5.56 -2.48 8.44
N ILE A 106 -4.77 -1.42 8.32
CA ILE A 106 -4.26 -0.97 7.02
C ILE A 106 -2.87 -1.56 6.84
N LEU A 107 -2.64 -2.22 5.73
CA LEU A 107 -1.36 -2.82 5.38
C LEU A 107 -0.71 -2.01 4.26
N GLY A 108 0.62 -1.97 4.26
CA GLY A 108 1.47 -1.29 3.30
C GLY A 108 2.70 -2.14 3.01
N LEU A 109 3.12 -2.24 1.75
CA LEU A 109 4.45 -2.75 1.40
C LEU A 109 5.10 -1.74 0.46
N ALA A 110 6.26 -1.21 0.84
CA ALA A 110 7.02 -0.25 0.05
C ALA A 110 8.49 -0.68 0.04
N VAL A 111 9.02 -1.09 -1.11
CA VAL A 111 10.38 -1.62 -1.19
C VAL A 111 10.54 -2.84 -0.28
N ASP A 112 11.44 -2.75 0.70
CA ASP A 112 11.76 -3.72 1.72
C ASP A 112 11.13 -3.33 3.06
N VAL A 113 10.03 -2.57 3.04
CA VAL A 113 9.38 -2.07 4.24
C VAL A 113 7.91 -2.43 4.25
N PHE A 114 7.52 -3.17 5.28
CA PHE A 114 6.13 -3.51 5.54
C PHE A 114 5.56 -2.62 6.64
N ILE A 115 4.36 -2.10 6.45
CA ILE A 115 3.69 -1.16 7.34
C ILE A 115 2.38 -1.78 7.78
N GLU A 116 2.14 -1.77 9.08
CA GLU A 116 0.84 -2.10 9.67
C GLU A 116 0.30 -0.88 10.43
N ILE A 117 -0.97 -0.55 10.20
CA ILE A 117 -1.72 0.41 11.02
C ILE A 117 -2.85 -0.37 11.70
N ASP A 118 -2.78 -0.53 13.01
CA ASP A 118 -3.82 -1.15 13.82
C ASP A 118 -4.94 -0.14 14.11
N LEU A 119 -6.12 -0.37 13.52
CA LEU A 119 -7.30 0.49 13.66
C LEU A 119 -8.18 0.08 14.85
N ASN A 120 -7.87 -1.01 15.56
CA ASN A 120 -8.61 -1.43 16.74
C ASN A 120 -8.24 -0.64 18.00
N GLN A 121 -7.17 0.16 17.91
CA GLN A 121 -6.69 1.00 19.00
C GLN A 121 -7.11 2.46 18.77
N ALA A 122 -7.31 3.19 19.86
CA ALA A 122 -7.61 4.61 19.83
C ALA A 122 -6.55 5.37 20.67
N PRO A 123 -5.62 6.12 20.04
CA PRO A 123 -5.48 6.33 18.60
C PRO A 123 -4.94 5.07 17.87
N PRO A 124 -5.14 4.97 16.54
CA PRO A 124 -4.55 3.90 15.75
C PRO A 124 -3.02 3.87 15.88
N PHE A 125 -2.45 2.67 15.93
CA PHE A 125 -1.02 2.48 16.14
C PHE A 125 -0.34 2.06 14.83
N VAL A 126 0.81 2.66 14.52
CA VAL A 126 1.53 2.42 13.25
C VAL A 126 2.87 1.77 13.53
N THR A 127 3.07 0.58 12.98
CA THR A 127 4.33 -0.15 13.07
C THR A 127 4.92 -0.35 11.68
N GLN A 128 6.21 -0.06 11.57
CA GLN A 128 7.02 -0.31 10.40
C GLN A 128 7.97 -1.48 10.65
N TYR A 129 8.08 -2.38 9.69
CA TYR A 129 8.96 -3.53 9.70
C TYR A 129 9.95 -3.43 8.53
N GLY A 130 11.24 -3.36 8.84
CA GLY A 130 12.31 -3.50 7.85
C GLY A 130 12.50 -4.96 7.47
N LEU A 131 12.32 -5.27 6.18
CA LEU A 131 12.40 -6.60 5.56
C LEU A 131 13.62 -6.73 4.66
N GLN A 132 14.63 -5.87 4.79
CA GLN A 132 15.81 -5.89 3.91
C GLN A 132 16.51 -7.24 3.93
N GLU A 133 16.88 -7.71 5.12
CA GLU A 133 17.58 -8.99 5.30
C GLU A 133 16.75 -10.15 4.73
N GLU A 134 15.41 -10.06 4.80
CA GLU A 134 14.50 -11.04 4.23
C GLU A 134 14.52 -11.04 2.71
N PHE A 135 14.44 -9.86 2.07
CA PHE A 135 14.50 -9.73 0.61
C PHE A 135 15.86 -10.13 0.05
N GLU A 136 16.95 -9.88 0.79
CA GLU A 136 18.31 -10.23 0.40
C GLU A 136 18.53 -11.75 0.32
N LYS A 137 17.86 -12.56 1.16
CA LYS A 137 17.89 -14.04 1.07
C LYS A 137 17.51 -14.54 -0.32
N TYR A 138 16.67 -13.80 -1.02
CA TYR A 138 16.15 -14.13 -2.34
C TYR A 138 16.81 -13.33 -3.48
N ASN A 139 17.92 -12.65 -3.20
CA ASN A 139 18.64 -11.78 -4.15
C ASN A 139 17.79 -10.66 -4.75
N ILE A 140 16.75 -10.20 -4.04
CA ILE A 140 15.91 -9.08 -4.46
C ILE A 140 16.62 -7.80 -4.03
N LYS A 141 17.07 -7.00 -5.00
CA LYS A 141 17.84 -5.76 -4.73
C LYS A 141 16.96 -4.52 -4.92
N LYS A 142 17.39 -3.44 -4.28
CA LYS A 142 16.67 -2.16 -4.14
C LYS A 142 16.29 -1.43 -5.42
N ALA A 143 15.33 -0.52 -5.26
CA ALA A 143 14.90 0.59 -6.14
C ALA A 143 14.29 0.24 -7.51
N ASN A 144 14.67 -0.88 -8.14
CA ASN A 144 14.16 -1.27 -9.46
C ASN A 144 13.28 -2.52 -9.43
N ASP A 145 13.37 -3.33 -8.37
CA ASP A 145 12.63 -4.59 -8.25
C ASP A 145 11.36 -4.47 -7.39
N THR A 146 10.96 -3.24 -7.08
CA THR A 146 9.91 -2.96 -6.10
C THR A 146 8.54 -3.45 -6.56
N ALA A 147 7.83 -4.17 -5.69
CA ALA A 147 6.42 -4.47 -5.89
C ALA A 147 5.60 -3.19 -5.89
N GLY A 148 5.16 -2.78 -7.08
CA GLY A 148 4.29 -1.60 -7.25
C GLY A 148 2.85 -1.85 -6.84
N SER A 149 2.45 -3.12 -6.66
CA SER A 149 1.12 -3.54 -6.24
C SER A 149 1.23 -4.91 -5.55
N TYR A 150 0.39 -5.12 -4.54
CA TYR A 150 0.28 -6.38 -3.81
C TYR A 150 -1.18 -6.65 -3.44
N VAL A 151 -1.46 -7.91 -3.14
CA VAL A 151 -2.77 -8.41 -2.72
C VAL A 151 -2.60 -9.14 -1.40
N VAL A 152 -3.60 -9.07 -0.53
CA VAL A 152 -3.60 -9.80 0.73
C VAL A 152 -4.78 -10.77 0.76
N GLN A 153 -4.52 -12.03 1.09
CA GLN A 153 -5.51 -13.09 1.33
C GLN A 153 -4.97 -14.03 2.39
N ASP A 154 -5.78 -14.47 3.36
CA ASP A 154 -5.43 -15.49 4.36
C ASP A 154 -4.10 -15.25 5.11
N ASN A 155 -3.82 -13.99 5.47
CA ASN A 155 -2.56 -13.55 6.10
C ASN A 155 -1.30 -13.67 5.24
N LEU A 156 -1.48 -13.90 3.95
CA LEU A 156 -0.42 -13.88 2.98
C LEU A 156 -0.52 -12.59 2.16
N LEU A 157 0.62 -11.93 1.99
CA LEU A 157 0.79 -10.82 1.08
C LEU A 157 1.48 -11.33 -0.17
N TYR A 158 0.77 -11.27 -1.28
CA TYR A 158 1.26 -11.61 -2.61
C TYR A 158 1.75 -10.34 -3.28
N PHE A 159 2.96 -10.36 -3.79
CA PHE A 159 3.57 -9.23 -4.48
C PHE A 159 4.25 -9.69 -5.76
N TYR A 160 4.45 -8.79 -6.72
CA TYR A 160 5.20 -9.12 -7.94
C TYR A 160 6.36 -8.15 -8.17
N LEU A 161 7.47 -8.71 -8.63
CA LEU A 161 8.67 -7.98 -9.04
C LEU A 161 8.55 -7.71 -10.54
N ALA A 162 8.01 -6.54 -10.90
CA ALA A 162 7.53 -6.24 -12.25
C ALA A 162 8.55 -6.54 -13.35
N GLU A 163 9.80 -6.09 -13.19
CA GLU A 163 10.85 -6.23 -14.20
C GLU A 163 11.68 -7.53 -14.04
N LYS A 164 11.63 -8.16 -12.86
CA LYS A 164 12.25 -9.48 -12.65
C LYS A 164 11.38 -10.63 -13.13
N LEU A 165 10.14 -10.32 -13.54
CA LEU A 165 9.16 -11.29 -14.00
C LEU A 165 8.92 -12.39 -12.96
N LYS A 166 8.91 -12.03 -11.67
CA LYS A 166 8.65 -12.97 -10.58
C LYS A 166 7.51 -12.49 -9.71
N PHE A 167 6.90 -13.39 -8.97
CA PHE A 167 6.05 -13.02 -7.84
C PHE A 167 6.52 -13.71 -6.56
N GLY A 168 6.10 -13.17 -5.44
CA GLY A 168 6.45 -13.65 -4.12
C GLY A 168 5.26 -13.67 -3.18
N ILE A 169 5.41 -14.44 -2.11
CA ILE A 169 4.44 -14.55 -1.04
C ILE A 169 5.16 -14.29 0.28
N LEU A 170 4.69 -13.30 1.01
CA LEU A 170 5.14 -12.92 2.35
C LEU A 170 4.07 -13.37 3.36
N ASP A 171 4.46 -14.13 4.38
CA ASP A 171 3.61 -14.38 5.54
C ASP A 171 3.55 -13.10 6.39
N ILE A 172 2.36 -12.53 6.55
CA ILE A 172 2.18 -11.28 7.30
C ILE A 172 2.46 -11.50 8.78
N ASN A 173 2.21 -12.67 9.37
CA ASN A 173 2.40 -12.86 10.80
C ASN A 173 3.89 -12.97 11.15
N THR A 174 4.64 -13.76 10.38
CA THR A 174 6.08 -13.98 10.63
C THR A 174 6.96 -12.92 9.99
N LYS A 175 6.44 -12.19 9.00
CA LYS A 175 7.19 -11.22 8.17
C LYS A 175 8.27 -11.89 7.31
N GLU A 176 8.10 -13.18 6.99
CA GLU A 176 9.03 -13.96 6.18
C GLU A 176 8.47 -14.21 4.78
N ILE A 177 9.34 -14.18 3.77
CA ILE A 177 8.98 -14.59 2.41
C ILE A 177 8.98 -16.12 2.42
N ILE A 178 7.82 -16.70 2.11
CA ILE A 178 7.63 -18.16 2.09
C ILE A 178 7.71 -18.76 0.69
N TYR A 179 7.67 -17.91 -0.35
CA TYR A 179 7.76 -18.33 -1.74
C TYR A 179 8.23 -17.20 -2.65
N ILE A 180 9.07 -17.53 -3.64
CA ILE A 180 9.38 -16.71 -4.81
C ILE A 180 9.27 -17.61 -6.03
N SER A 181 8.57 -17.14 -7.06
CA SER A 181 8.43 -17.89 -8.31
C SER A 181 9.72 -17.95 -9.11
N GLU A 182 9.83 -18.97 -9.96
CA GLU A 182 10.71 -18.88 -11.12
C GLU A 182 10.30 -17.70 -12.02
N PRO A 183 11.22 -17.16 -12.85
CA PRO A 183 10.88 -16.14 -13.82
C PRO A 183 9.75 -16.61 -14.75
N ILE A 184 8.71 -15.80 -14.83
CA ILE A 184 7.58 -15.95 -15.74
C ILE A 184 8.07 -15.59 -17.14
N ALA A 185 7.88 -16.49 -18.10
CA ALA A 185 8.23 -16.24 -19.48
C ALA A 185 7.31 -15.18 -20.08
N VAL A 186 7.88 -14.03 -20.43
CA VAL A 186 7.17 -12.93 -21.11
C VAL A 186 7.92 -12.60 -22.40
N VAL A 187 7.20 -12.54 -23.51
CA VAL A 187 7.77 -12.21 -24.82
C VAL A 187 8.17 -10.73 -24.86
N GLU A 188 9.40 -10.43 -25.26
CA GLU A 188 9.87 -9.05 -25.42
C GLU A 188 9.19 -8.36 -26.62
N ARG A 189 8.99 -7.04 -26.52
CA ARG A 189 8.48 -6.20 -27.60
C ARG A 189 9.34 -4.95 -27.77
N ASP A 190 9.50 -4.52 -29.01
CA ASP A 190 10.30 -3.32 -29.35
C ASP A 190 9.65 -2.01 -28.85
N ASP A 191 8.33 -2.01 -28.62
CA ASP A 191 7.54 -0.81 -28.31
C ASP A 191 7.20 -0.63 -26.82
N SER A 192 7.56 -1.58 -25.95
CA SER A 192 7.19 -1.54 -24.55
C SER A 192 8.13 -2.34 -23.63
N PHE A 193 8.26 -1.88 -22.39
CA PHE A 193 9.01 -2.60 -21.37
C PHE A 193 8.32 -3.92 -21.01
N THR A 194 9.09 -5.02 -21.09
CA THR A 194 8.72 -6.35 -20.62
C THR A 194 8.55 -6.33 -19.11
N ARG A 195 7.31 -6.49 -18.63
CA ARG A 195 7.02 -6.48 -17.18
C ARG A 195 5.71 -7.17 -16.83
N LEU A 196 5.61 -7.61 -15.59
CA LEU A 196 4.34 -8.03 -14.98
C LEU A 196 3.46 -6.82 -14.63
N ARG A 197 2.16 -7.05 -14.60
CA ARG A 197 1.09 -6.08 -14.34
C ARG A 197 -0.06 -6.77 -13.63
N ASP A 198 -0.78 -6.02 -12.80
CA ASP A 198 -2.04 -6.45 -12.17
C ASP A 198 -2.04 -7.86 -11.59
N LEU A 199 -1.72 -7.94 -10.30
CA LEU A 199 -1.77 -9.17 -9.53
C LEU A 199 -3.15 -9.30 -8.87
N LYS A 200 -3.77 -10.47 -9.00
CA LYS A 200 -4.97 -10.88 -8.27
C LYS A 200 -4.75 -12.24 -7.63
N VAL A 201 -5.45 -12.47 -6.53
CA VAL A 201 -5.45 -13.74 -5.82
C VAL A 201 -6.89 -14.08 -5.52
N SER A 202 -7.25 -15.34 -5.71
CA SER A 202 -8.56 -15.86 -5.35
C SER A 202 -8.41 -17.35 -5.07
N GLU A 203 -8.91 -17.80 -3.93
CA GLU A 203 -8.79 -19.18 -3.46
C GLU A 203 -7.31 -19.60 -3.41
N ASN A 204 -6.95 -20.72 -4.03
CA ASN A 204 -5.57 -21.20 -4.13
C ASN A 204 -4.83 -20.71 -5.38
N LYS A 205 -5.36 -19.72 -6.12
CA LYS A 205 -4.81 -19.29 -7.42
C LYS A 205 -4.30 -17.86 -7.40
N VAL A 206 -3.18 -17.67 -8.10
CA VAL A 206 -2.55 -16.37 -8.36
C VAL A 206 -2.67 -16.07 -9.85
N TYR A 207 -3.17 -14.88 -10.17
CA TYR A 207 -3.41 -14.40 -11.52
C TYR A 207 -2.55 -13.16 -11.76
N ILE A 208 -1.75 -13.18 -12.82
CA ILE A 208 -0.86 -12.06 -13.16
C ILE A 208 -0.99 -11.77 -14.65
N LEU A 209 -1.21 -10.51 -15.01
CA LEU A 209 -1.10 -10.07 -16.41
C LEU A 209 0.34 -9.69 -16.72
N ASP A 210 0.78 -9.85 -17.96
CA ASP A 210 2.03 -9.27 -18.43
C ASP A 210 1.79 -8.02 -19.31
N SER A 211 2.88 -7.41 -19.76
CA SER A 211 2.86 -6.28 -20.70
C SER A 211 2.22 -6.60 -22.05
N ASN A 212 2.04 -7.89 -22.37
CA ASN A 212 1.46 -8.38 -23.61
C ASN A 212 -0.02 -8.74 -23.47
N HIS A 213 -0.61 -8.54 -22.28
CA HIS A 213 -1.96 -8.97 -21.92
C HIS A 213 -2.14 -10.49 -21.87
N THR A 214 -1.05 -11.24 -21.72
CA THR A 214 -1.12 -12.67 -21.38
C THR A 214 -1.48 -12.80 -19.90
N LEU A 215 -2.45 -13.66 -19.60
CA LEU A 215 -2.80 -14.04 -18.24
C LEU A 215 -2.02 -15.29 -17.83
N HIS A 216 -1.20 -15.14 -16.80
CA HIS A 216 -0.45 -16.23 -16.16
C HIS A 216 -1.21 -16.66 -14.90
N ILE A 217 -1.48 -17.96 -14.78
CA ILE A 217 -2.23 -18.54 -13.66
C ILE A 217 -1.33 -19.55 -12.96
N PHE A 218 -1.16 -19.36 -11.65
CA PHE A 218 -0.43 -20.27 -10.77
C PHE A 218 -1.38 -20.83 -9.74
N GLU A 219 -1.21 -22.09 -9.39
CA GLU A 219 -1.99 -22.77 -8.37
C GLU A 219 -1.06 -23.20 -7.23
N ARG A 220 -1.48 -22.96 -5.99
CA ARG A 220 -0.77 -23.43 -4.80
C ARG A 220 -1.29 -24.83 -4.46
N GLU A 221 -0.39 -25.80 -4.42
CA GLU A 221 -0.67 -27.13 -3.90
C GLU A 221 -0.94 -27.07 -2.39
N GLU A 222 -1.94 -27.80 -1.92
CA GLU A 222 -2.29 -27.95 -0.49
C GLU A 222 -1.41 -28.97 0.22
#